data_AF-A0A357TJI3-F1
#
_entry.id   AF-A0A357TJI3-F1
#
_cell.length_a   1.000
_cell.length_b   1.000
_cell.length_c   1.000
_cell.angle_alpha   90.00
_cell.angle_beta   90.00
_cell.angle_gamma   90.00
#
_symmetry.space_group_name_H-M   'P 1'
#
loop_
_entity.id
_entity.type
_entity.pdbx_description
1 polymer ?
#
loop_
_entity_poly.entity_id
_entity_poly.type
_entity_poly.pdbx_seq_one_letter_code
_entity_poly.pdbx_strand_id
1 'polypeptide(L)'
;EAQKVLGHVLSSSDLKRLFGIYDYLALPPEVVLELLNYCVSISCSPSGEGRRPSMRFIEKEAYAWVHMEIFTLEQAEEYIQKSQLRRGDIGKISEALGIRGRALTPSEQRFISSWLDMGF
;
A
#
# COMPACT_ATOMS: atom_id res chain seq x y z
N GLU A 1 -6.90 1.81 18.06
CA GLU A 1 -6.12 2.56 17.04
C GLU A 1 -6.51 2.22 15.60
N ALA A 2 -6.64 0.94 15.23
CA ALA A 2 -7.07 0.52 13.87
C ALA A 2 -8.37 1.19 13.36
N GLN A 3 -9.40 1.35 14.20
CA GLN A 3 -10.64 2.08 13.84
C GLN A 3 -10.38 3.57 13.52
N LYS A 4 -9.42 4.19 14.23
CA LYS A 4 -9.05 5.59 14.03
C LYS A 4 -8.29 5.77 12.70
N VAL A 5 -7.42 4.81 12.36
CA VAL A 5 -6.70 4.76 11.07
C VAL A 5 -7.67 4.53 9.90
N LEU A 6 -8.63 3.62 10.07
CA LEU A 6 -9.60 3.28 9.02
C LEU A 6 -10.80 4.25 8.94
N GLY A 7 -10.92 5.17 9.90
CA GLY A 7 -11.89 6.27 9.90
C GLY A 7 -13.36 5.85 9.98
N HIS A 8 -13.67 4.62 10.41
CA HIS A 8 -15.04 4.14 10.64
C HIS A 8 -15.09 3.06 11.73
N VAL A 9 -16.30 2.82 12.23
CA VAL A 9 -16.58 1.70 13.12
C VAL A 9 -16.43 0.41 12.30
N LEU A 10 -15.42 -0.39 12.64
CA LEU A 10 -15.23 -1.71 12.03
C LEU A 10 -16.44 -2.60 12.32
N SER A 11 -16.99 -3.20 11.27
CA SER A 11 -18.05 -4.18 11.44
C SER A 11 -17.48 -5.49 12.02
N SER A 12 -18.36 -6.37 12.51
CA SER A 12 -17.94 -7.67 13.04
C SER A 12 -17.23 -8.56 11.99
N SER A 13 -17.53 -8.39 10.71
CA SER A 13 -16.83 -9.08 9.62
C SER A 13 -15.45 -8.48 9.34
N ASP A 14 -15.28 -7.16 9.47
CA ASP A 14 -13.98 -6.51 9.33
C ASP A 14 -13.03 -6.90 10.46
N LEU A 15 -13.55 -7.00 11.68
CA LEU A 15 -12.81 -7.50 12.83
C LEU A 15 -12.35 -8.95 12.64
N LYS A 16 -13.21 -9.84 12.11
CA LYS A 16 -12.82 -11.23 11.82
C LYS A 16 -11.71 -11.32 10.79
N ARG A 17 -11.71 -10.46 9.77
CA ARG A 17 -10.67 -10.42 8.74
C ARG A 17 -9.35 -9.88 9.29
N LEU A 18 -9.39 -8.80 10.07
CA LEU A 18 -8.20 -8.29 10.75
C LEU A 18 -7.63 -9.30 11.74
N PHE A 19 -8.51 -10.01 12.46
CA PHE A 19 -8.09 -11.12 13.31
C PHE A 19 -7.45 -12.24 12.49
N GLY A 20 -8.00 -12.60 11.33
CA GLY A 20 -7.38 -13.55 10.41
C GLY A 20 -5.98 -13.10 9.95
N ILE A 21 -5.78 -11.81 9.65
CA ILE A 21 -4.46 -11.28 9.30
C ILE A 21 -3.48 -11.43 10.48
N TYR A 22 -3.91 -11.14 11.70
CA TYR A 22 -3.07 -11.26 12.89
C TYR A 22 -2.76 -12.74 13.25
N ASP A 23 -3.79 -13.58 13.29
CA ASP A 23 -3.73 -14.95 13.80
C ASP A 23 -3.22 -15.95 12.76
N TYR A 24 -3.62 -15.81 11.50
CA TYR A 24 -3.26 -16.74 10.43
C TYR A 24 -1.92 -16.40 9.75
N LEU A 25 -1.59 -15.11 9.65
CA LEU A 25 -0.33 -14.67 9.02
C LEU A 25 0.79 -14.42 10.03
N ALA A 26 0.50 -14.55 11.33
CA ALA A 26 1.43 -14.32 12.43
C ALA A 26 2.18 -12.97 12.34
N LEU A 27 1.55 -11.95 11.74
CA LEU A 27 2.10 -10.60 11.67
C LEU A 27 2.00 -9.92 13.04
N PRO A 28 3.09 -9.34 13.57
CA PRO A 28 3.02 -8.61 14.83
C PRO A 28 1.99 -7.47 14.78
N PRO A 29 1.31 -7.15 15.90
CA PRO A 29 0.26 -6.13 15.92
C PRO A 29 0.73 -4.76 15.42
N GLU A 30 1.98 -4.40 15.72
CA GLU A 30 2.58 -3.13 15.31
C GLU A 30 2.78 -3.09 13.78
N VAL A 31 3.19 -4.21 13.18
CA VAL A 31 3.33 -4.35 11.73
C VAL A 31 1.97 -4.33 11.04
N VAL A 32 0.94 -4.93 11.64
CA VAL A 32 -0.44 -4.83 11.15
C VAL A 32 -0.93 -3.38 11.15
N LEU A 33 -0.62 -2.60 12.19
CA LEU A 33 -0.96 -1.18 12.23
C LEU A 33 -0.26 -0.40 11.11
N GLU A 34 1.03 -0.68 10.88
CA GLU A 34 1.80 -0.02 9.83
C GLU A 34 1.32 -0.39 8.42
N LEU A 35 0.94 -1.66 8.21
CA LEU A 35 0.28 -2.12 6.99
C LEU A 35 -1.02 -1.34 6.73
N LEU A 36 -1.84 -1.11 7.76
CA LEU A 36 -3.08 -0.36 7.62
C LEU A 36 -2.80 1.11 7.25
N ASN A 37 -1.84 1.75 7.92
CA ASN A 37 -1.40 3.10 7.58
C ASN A 37 -0.92 3.19 6.14
N TYR A 38 -0.09 2.23 5.71
CA TYR A 38 0.36 2.11 4.34
C TYR A 38 -0.81 1.99 3.35
N CYS A 39 -1.75 1.07 3.59
CA CYS A 39 -2.93 0.87 2.73
C CYS A 39 -3.78 2.13 2.59
N VAL A 40 -3.93 2.91 3.67
CA VAL A 40 -4.62 4.20 3.62
C VAL A 40 -3.82 5.21 2.80
N SER A 41 -2.50 5.31 3.01
CA SER A 41 -1.64 6.27 2.29
C SER A 41 -1.62 6.07 0.78
N ILE A 42 -1.83 4.84 0.31
CA ILE A 42 -1.80 4.49 -1.12
C ILE A 42 -3.19 4.58 -1.77
N SER A 43 -4.26 4.50 -0.97
CA SER A 43 -5.64 4.58 -1.47
C SER A 43 -6.20 6.01 -1.41
N CYS A 44 -5.71 6.81 -0.47
CA CYS A 44 -6.07 8.22 -0.34
C CYS A 44 -5.33 9.09 -1.37
N SER A 45 -6.07 9.91 -2.12
CA SER A 45 -5.51 10.96 -2.97
C SER A 45 -4.74 11.98 -2.11
N PRO A 46 -3.69 12.65 -2.63
CA PRO A 46 -3.03 13.77 -1.95
C PRO A 46 -3.99 14.89 -1.50
N SER A 47 -5.16 15.00 -2.14
CA SER A 47 -6.23 15.94 -1.78
C SER A 47 -7.14 15.47 -0.62
N GLY A 48 -6.94 14.27 -0.07
CA GLY A 48 -7.76 13.71 1.02
C GLY A 48 -9.12 13.12 0.56
N GLU A 49 -9.53 13.34 -0.68
CA GLU A 49 -10.78 12.83 -1.27
C GLU A 49 -10.63 11.41 -1.88
N GLY A 50 -9.63 10.64 -1.46
CA GLY A 50 -9.45 9.30 -1.97
C GLY A 50 -10.42 8.29 -1.35
N ARG A 51 -10.70 7.23 -2.11
CA ARG A 51 -11.51 6.11 -1.64
C ARG A 51 -10.71 5.34 -0.59
N ARG A 52 -11.32 5.10 0.58
CA ARG A 52 -10.72 4.28 1.63
C ARG A 52 -10.36 2.87 1.11
N PRO A 53 -9.29 2.24 1.62
CA PRO A 53 -8.90 0.90 1.20
C PRO A 53 -10.02 -0.10 1.53
N SER A 54 -10.33 -0.98 0.57
CA SER A 54 -11.25 -2.09 0.83
C SER A 54 -10.55 -3.16 1.68
N MET A 55 -11.31 -3.93 2.48
CA MET A 55 -10.72 -5.04 3.25
C MET A 55 -10.01 -6.07 2.38
N ARG A 56 -10.54 -6.38 1.20
CA ARG A 56 -9.88 -7.30 0.24
C ARG A 56 -8.52 -6.79 -0.22
N PHE A 57 -8.37 -5.47 -0.34
CA PHE A 57 -7.10 -4.85 -0.68
C PHE A 57 -6.09 -4.95 0.48
N ILE A 58 -6.55 -4.69 1.71
CA ILE A 58 -5.73 -4.85 2.93
C ILE A 58 -5.24 -6.29 3.07
N GLU A 59 -6.13 -7.27 2.91
CA GLU A 59 -5.75 -8.69 2.93
C GLU A 59 -4.68 -9.01 1.88
N LYS A 60 -4.86 -8.54 0.65
CA LYS A 60 -3.88 -8.77 -0.43
C LYS A 60 -2.50 -8.19 -0.07
N GLU A 61 -2.45 -6.99 0.48
CA GLU A 61 -1.18 -6.39 0.91
C GLU A 61 -0.58 -7.14 2.11
N ALA A 62 -1.40 -7.63 3.05
CA ALA A 62 -0.91 -8.47 4.15
C ALA A 62 -0.19 -9.72 3.64
N TYR A 63 -0.80 -10.45 2.70
CA TYR A 63 -0.18 -11.60 2.05
C TYR A 63 1.09 -11.24 1.29
N ALA A 64 1.12 -10.08 0.63
CA ALA A 64 2.30 -9.61 -0.07
C ALA A 64 3.46 -9.33 0.91
N TRP A 65 3.18 -8.66 2.03
CA TRP A 65 4.18 -8.38 3.08
C TRP A 65 4.78 -9.66 3.66
N VAL A 66 3.93 -10.66 3.95
CA VAL A 66 4.38 -11.98 4.43
C VAL A 66 5.25 -12.69 3.39
N HIS A 67 4.86 -12.65 2.11
CA HIS A 67 5.64 -13.25 1.02
C HIS A 67 7.00 -12.54 0.82
N MET A 68 7.09 -11.25 1.15
CA MET A 68 8.33 -10.47 1.17
C MET A 68 9.08 -10.55 2.50
N GLU A 69 8.61 -11.40 3.42
CA GLU A 69 9.17 -11.61 4.76
C GLU A 69 9.23 -10.34 5.64
N ILE A 70 8.26 -9.44 5.47
CA ILE A 70 8.11 -8.21 6.24
C ILE A 70 7.36 -8.52 7.54
N PHE A 71 8.12 -8.83 8.59
CA PHE A 71 7.59 -9.19 9.92
C PHE A 71 8.01 -8.21 11.01
N THR A 72 8.76 -7.17 10.69
CA THR A 72 9.23 -6.15 11.65
C THR A 72 8.90 -4.74 11.17
N LEU A 73 8.86 -3.79 12.11
CA LEU A 73 8.64 -2.37 11.76
C LEU A 73 9.75 -1.84 10.85
N GLU A 74 11.00 -2.21 11.08
CA GLU A 74 12.13 -1.77 10.26
C GLU A 74 11.99 -2.24 8.79
N GLN A 75 11.62 -3.51 8.58
CA GLN A 75 11.35 -4.03 7.24
C GLN A 75 10.14 -3.33 6.58
N ALA A 76 9.10 -3.04 7.37
CA ALA A 76 7.90 -2.35 6.87
C ALA A 76 8.25 -0.92 6.45
N GLU A 77 8.99 -0.19 7.27
CA GLU A 77 9.46 1.16 6.98
C GLU A 77 10.34 1.20 5.73
N GLU A 78 11.31 0.28 5.62
CA GLU A 78 12.18 0.18 4.45
C GLU A 78 11.35 -0.07 3.17
N TYR A 79 10.38 -0.99 3.23
CA TYR A 79 9.49 -1.27 2.11
C TYR A 79 8.63 -0.05 1.74
N ILE A 80 8.05 0.62 2.74
CA ILE A 80 7.20 1.81 2.53
C ILE A 80 8.03 2.93 1.89
N GLN A 81 9.25 3.18 2.37
CA GLN A 81 10.14 4.19 1.82
C GLN A 81 10.49 3.88 0.36
N LYS A 82 10.89 2.63 0.05
CA LYS A 82 11.14 2.18 -1.33
C LYS A 82 9.91 2.35 -2.22
N SER A 83 8.73 2.00 -1.72
CA SER A 83 7.45 2.15 -2.43
C SER A 83 7.11 3.63 -2.69
N GLN A 84 7.37 4.53 -1.74
CA GLN A 84 7.18 5.97 -1.90
C GLN A 84 8.14 6.56 -2.95
N LEU A 85 9.43 6.24 -2.86
CA LEU A 85 10.44 6.67 -3.83
C LEU A 85 10.06 6.24 -5.24
N ARG A 86 9.72 4.95 -5.40
CA ARG A 86 9.29 4.40 -6.67
C ARG A 86 8.06 5.10 -7.25
N ARG A 87 7.06 5.40 -6.42
CA ARG A 87 5.88 6.17 -6.86
C ARG A 87 6.25 7.60 -7.28
N GLY A 88 7.18 8.23 -6.56
CA GLY A 88 7.72 9.54 -6.91
C GLY A 88 8.40 9.53 -8.28
N ASP A 89 9.23 8.54 -8.55
CA ASP A 89 9.95 8.43 -9.83
C ASP A 89 9.02 8.12 -10.99
N ILE A 90 8.02 7.25 -10.79
CA ILE A 90 6.93 7.05 -11.77
C ILE A 90 6.20 8.37 -12.05
N GLY A 91 5.92 9.18 -11.02
CA GLY A 91 5.30 10.50 -11.17
C GLY A 91 6.14 11.46 -12.03
N LYS A 92 7.44 11.54 -11.76
CA LYS A 92 8.38 12.37 -12.54
C LYS A 92 8.45 11.90 -14.00
N ILE A 93 8.53 10.59 -14.24
CA ILE A 93 8.57 10.03 -15.59
C ILE A 93 7.26 10.32 -16.33
N SER A 94 6.11 10.13 -15.66
CA SER A 94 4.80 10.46 -16.23
C SER A 94 4.72 11.94 -16.65
N GLU A 95 5.21 12.84 -15.80
CA GLU A 95 5.26 14.26 -16.11
C GLU A 95 6.18 14.59 -17.29
N ALA A 96 7.37 13.97 -17.34
CA ALA A 96 8.33 14.13 -18.43
C ALA A 96 7.81 13.61 -19.78
N LEU A 97 7.01 12.53 -19.76
CA LEU A 97 6.33 11.97 -20.93
C LEU A 97 5.07 12.76 -21.34
N GLY A 98 4.73 13.83 -20.61
CA GLY A 98 3.55 14.65 -20.89
C GLY A 98 2.22 14.01 -20.48
N ILE A 99 2.25 12.91 -19.72
CA ILE A 99 1.04 12.24 -19.21
C ILE A 99 0.60 12.99 -17.95
N ARG A 100 -0.46 13.79 -18.08
CA ARG A 100 -1.01 14.63 -17.01
C ARG A 100 -2.53 14.44 -16.89
N GLY A 101 -3.05 14.56 -15.67
CA GLY A 101 -4.49 14.56 -15.41
C GLY A 101 -5.20 13.21 -15.53
N ARG A 102 -4.46 12.11 -15.70
CA ARG A 102 -5.01 10.75 -15.72
C ARG A 102 -4.07 9.75 -15.05
N ALA A 103 -4.61 8.61 -14.65
CA ALA A 103 -3.81 7.47 -14.24
C ALA A 103 -3.10 6.84 -15.45
N LEU A 104 -1.94 6.22 -15.19
CA LEU A 104 -1.25 5.38 -16.16
C LEU A 104 -2.10 4.16 -16.48
N THR A 105 -2.08 3.76 -17.75
CA THR A 105 -2.63 2.47 -18.17
C THR A 105 -1.75 1.33 -17.65
N PRO A 106 -2.28 0.09 -17.52
CA PRO A 106 -1.48 -1.04 -17.09
C PRO A 106 -0.22 -1.28 -17.94
N SER A 107 -0.29 -1.02 -19.25
CA SER A 107 0.86 -1.15 -20.15
C SER A 107 1.91 -0.06 -19.88
N GLU A 108 1.50 1.20 -19.75
CA GLU A 108 2.41 2.31 -19.41
C GLU A 108 3.10 2.06 -18.06
N GLN A 109 2.35 1.59 -17.07
CA GLN A 109 2.91 1.29 -15.76
C GLN A 109 3.97 0.18 -15.82
N ARG A 110 3.75 -0.86 -16.64
CA ARG A 110 4.74 -1.93 -16.87
C ARG A 110 6.00 -1.43 -17.59
N PHE A 111 5.84 -0.57 -18.60
CA PHE A 111 6.98 0.00 -19.30
C PHE A 111 7.83 0.87 -18.38
N ILE A 112 7.19 1.77 -17.63
CA ILE A 112 7.89 2.65 -16.68
C ILE A 112 8.55 1.83 -15.57
N SER A 113 7.87 0.81 -15.02
CA SER A 113 8.46 -0.03 -13.98
C SER A 113 9.69 -0.79 -14.48
N SER A 114 9.58 -1.38 -15.68
CA SER A 114 10.69 -2.09 -16.33
C SER A 114 11.88 -1.15 -16.59
N TRP A 115 11.59 0.09 -17.00
CA TRP A 115 12.63 1.08 -17.24
C TRP A 115 13.38 1.46 -15.95
N LEU A 116 12.64 1.65 -14.85
CA LEU A 116 13.22 1.86 -13.52
C LEU A 116 14.02 0.64 -13.02
N ASP A 117 13.54 -0.58 -13.29
CA ASP A 117 14.26 -1.82 -12.94
C ASP A 117 15.60 -1.95 -13.68
N MET A 118 15.76 -1.31 -14.84
CA MET A 118 17.02 -1.25 -15.59
C MET A 118 18.02 -0.20 -15.06
N GLY A 119 17.62 0.65 -14.10
CA GLY A 119 18.49 1.63 -13.47
C GLY A 119 18.64 2.97 -14.21
N PHE A 120 17.66 3.33 -15.05
CA PHE A 120 17.54 4.67 -15.65
C PHE A 120 16.75 5.60 -14.72
#